data_AF-L0NLB0-F1
#
_entry.id   AF-L0NLB0-F1
#
_cell.length_a   1.000
_cell.length_b   1.000
_cell.length_c   1.000
_cell.angle_alpha   90.00
_cell.angle_beta   90.00
_cell.angle_gamma   90.00
#
_symmetry.space_group_name_H-M   'P 1'
#
loop_
_entity.id
_entity.type
_entity.pdbx_description
1 polymer ?
#
loop_
_entity_poly.entity_id
_entity_poly.type
_entity_poly.pdbx_seq_one_letter_code
_entity_poly.pdbx_strand_id
1 'polypeptide(L)'
;MHERRFIPTPLLQTWALYQIPHHAYFAIECQSCGVVKDIAREYLEQAGAYSSLKELSPRFRCTLCGEKNARIMAGGWVERQRSNEQHD
;
A
#
# COMPACT_ATOMS: atom_id res chain seq x y z
N MET A 1 17.49 -6.33 9.44
CA MET A 1 16.23 -5.80 8.88
C MET A 1 15.27 -6.97 8.71
N HIS A 2 14.17 -7.01 9.48
CA HIS A 2 13.11 -7.97 9.22
C HIS A 2 12.43 -7.56 7.92
N GLU A 3 12.50 -8.42 6.91
CA GLU A 3 11.85 -8.16 5.63
C GLU A 3 10.34 -8.32 5.83
N ARG A 4 9.57 -7.27 5.59
CA ARG A 4 8.12 -7.28 5.71
C ARG A 4 7.49 -7.23 4.32
N ARG A 5 6.35 -7.90 4.15
CA ARG A 5 5.55 -7.87 2.93
C ARG A 5 4.19 -7.25 3.24
N PHE A 6 3.72 -6.36 2.39
CA PHE A 6 2.35 -5.85 2.48
C PHE A 6 1.39 -6.84 1.81
N ILE A 7 0.33 -7.21 2.53
CA ILE A 7 -0.75 -8.06 2.00
C ILE A 7 -1.98 -7.17 1.82
N PRO A 8 -2.38 -6.86 0.57
CA PRO A 8 -3.56 -6.06 0.32
C PRO A 8 -4.82 -6.86 0.67
N THR A 9 -5.79 -6.20 1.31
CA THR A 9 -7.14 -6.75 1.52
C THR A 9 -7.99 -6.39 0.30
N PRO A 10 -8.37 -7.34 -0.57
CA PRO A 10 -9.01 -7.03 -1.86
C PRO A 10 -10.32 -6.25 -1.73
N LEU A 11 -11.12 -6.57 -0.70
CA LEU A 11 -12.39 -5.90 -0.44
C LEU A 11 -12.25 -4.39 -0.17
N LEU A 12 -11.14 -3.97 0.45
CA LEU A 12 -10.90 -2.56 0.76
C LEU A 12 -10.46 -1.75 -0.47
N GLN A 13 -10.04 -2.40 -1.56
CA GLN A 13 -9.53 -1.71 -2.76
C GLN A 13 -10.65 -1.07 -3.58
N THR A 14 -11.88 -1.53 -3.41
CA THR A 14 -13.06 -1.03 -4.14
C THR A 14 -13.79 0.08 -3.38
N TRP A 15 -13.41 0.32 -2.12
CA TRP A 15 -14.05 1.28 -1.25
C TRP A 15 -13.48 2.69 -1.47
N ALA A 16 -14.33 3.70 -1.24
CA ALA A 16 -13.85 5.06 -1.06
C ALA A 16 -13.06 5.15 0.25
N LEU A 17 -12.10 6.07 0.34
CA LEU A 17 -11.21 6.17 1.50
C LEU A 17 -11.98 6.28 2.83
N TYR A 18 -13.05 7.08 2.87
CA TYR A 18 -13.89 7.25 4.07
C TYR A 18 -14.58 5.96 4.55
N GLN A 19 -14.79 4.98 3.67
CA GLN A 19 -15.42 3.71 4.02
C GLN A 19 -14.41 2.72 4.61
N ILE A 20 -13.11 2.90 4.35
CA ILE A 20 -12.05 2.02 4.84
C ILE A 20 -11.88 2.24 6.36
N PRO A 21 -11.85 1.17 7.19
CA PRO A 21 -11.73 1.31 8.64
C PRO A 21 -10.50 2.12 9.05
N HIS A 22 -10.62 2.93 10.10
CA HIS A 22 -9.52 3.80 10.58
C HIS A 22 -8.26 3.05 11.02
N HIS A 23 -8.40 1.79 11.44
CA HIS A 23 -7.29 0.93 11.84
C HIS A 23 -6.65 0.17 10.66
N ALA A 24 -7.10 0.38 9.42
CA ALA A 24 -6.47 -0.23 8.26
C ALA A 24 -5.12 0.43 7.97
N TYR A 25 -4.11 -0.38 7.61
CA TYR A 25 -2.85 0.15 7.12
C TYR A 25 -2.94 0.42 5.63
N PHE A 26 -2.18 1.42 5.17
CA PHE A 26 -2.05 1.75 3.76
C PHE A 26 -0.59 1.64 3.34
N ALA A 27 -0.39 1.10 2.15
CA ALA A 27 0.89 1.11 1.47
C ALA A 27 0.74 1.66 0.06
N ILE A 28 1.83 2.20 -0.47
CA ILE A 28 1.95 2.63 -1.85
C ILE A 28 3.05 1.83 -2.52
N GLU A 29 2.70 1.19 -3.62
CA GLU A 29 3.61 0.46 -4.50
C GLU A 29 3.89 1.30 -5.75
N CYS A 30 5.15 1.46 -6.14
CA CYS A 30 5.47 1.90 -7.49
C CYS A 30 5.51 0.71 -8.43
N GLN A 31 4.60 0.66 -9.39
CA GLN A 31 4.52 -0.43 -10.35
C GLN A 31 5.64 -0.42 -11.40
N SER A 32 6.45 0.65 -11.46
CA SER A 32 7.64 0.72 -12.34
C SER A 32 8.91 0.18 -11.69
N CYS A 33 9.13 0.40 -10.38
CA CYS A 33 10.37 -0.02 -9.69
C CYS A 33 10.14 -1.02 -8.55
N GLY A 34 8.88 -1.36 -8.24
CA GLY A 34 8.51 -2.34 -7.22
C GLY A 34 8.68 -1.86 -5.77
N VAL A 35 9.09 -0.62 -5.52
CA VAL A 35 9.23 -0.12 -4.15
C VAL A 35 7.85 -0.03 -3.49
N VAL A 36 7.75 -0.56 -2.27
CA VAL A 36 6.55 -0.49 -1.43
C VAL A 36 6.90 0.30 -0.17
N LYS A 37 6.09 1.31 0.15
CA LYS A 37 6.26 2.15 1.35
C LYS A 37 4.95 2.32 2.09
N ASP A 38 5.03 2.55 3.39
CA ASP A 38 3.91 3.04 4.18
C ASP A 38 3.44 4.40 3.67
N ILE A 39 2.13 4.63 3.74
CA ILE A 39 1.53 5.94 3.54
C ILE A 39 0.50 6.19 4.64
N ALA A 40 0.57 7.37 5.27
CA ALA A 40 -0.38 7.71 6.32
C ALA A 40 -1.75 8.04 5.72
N ARG A 41 -2.82 7.72 6.45
CA ARG A 41 -4.19 7.95 6.01
C ARG A 41 -4.44 9.43 5.76
N GLU A 42 -3.88 10.29 6.60
CA GLU A 42 -4.04 11.75 6.55
C GLU A 42 -3.56 12.32 5.21
N TYR A 43 -2.48 11.76 4.64
CA TYR A 43 -2.01 12.12 3.29
C TYR A 43 -3.01 11.74 2.20
N LEU A 44 -3.68 10.59 2.35
CA LEU A 44 -4.72 10.16 1.42
C LEU A 44 -5.99 11.03 1.55
N GLU A 45 -6.36 11.40 2.77
CA GLU A 45 -7.51 12.25 3.05
C GLU A 45 -7.33 13.66 2.48
N GLN A 46 -6.12 14.23 2.64
CA GLN A 46 -5.74 15.50 2.00
C GLN A 46 -5.76 15.41 0.47
N ALA A 47 -5.39 14.26 -0.09
CA ALA A 47 -5.46 14.04 -1.53
C ALA A 47 -6.91 13.91 -2.01
N GLY A 48 -7.81 13.31 -1.22
CA GLY A 48 -9.25 13.25 -1.50
C GLY A 48 -9.99 12.16 -0.71
N ALA A 49 -10.60 12.54 0.42
CA ALA A 49 -11.33 11.63 1.32
C ALA A 49 -12.50 10.86 0.68
N TYR A 50 -13.13 11.40 -0.37
CA TYR A 50 -14.25 10.78 -1.06
C TYR A 50 -13.85 9.94 -2.28
N SER A 51 -12.55 9.92 -2.62
CA SER A 51 -12.02 9.14 -3.73
C SER A 51 -11.71 7.71 -3.30
N SER A 52 -11.83 6.78 -4.24
CA SER A 52 -11.29 5.43 -4.12
C SER A 52 -9.76 5.43 -4.16
N LEU A 53 -9.13 4.38 -3.64
CA LEU A 53 -7.67 4.22 -3.72
C LEU A 53 -7.17 4.21 -5.17
N LYS A 54 -7.97 3.67 -6.11
CA LYS A 54 -7.68 3.68 -7.54
C LYS A 54 -7.65 5.09 -8.13
N GLU A 55 -8.57 5.96 -7.72
CA GLU A 55 -8.61 7.36 -8.17
C GLU A 55 -7.51 8.22 -7.54
N LEU A 56 -7.09 7.88 -6.32
CA LEU A 56 -5.96 8.54 -5.64
C LEU A 56 -4.61 8.12 -6.24
N SER A 57 -4.48 6.88 -6.71
CA SER A 57 -3.22 6.29 -7.18
C SER A 57 -2.48 7.13 -8.25
N PRO A 58 -3.14 7.68 -9.29
CA PRO A 58 -2.51 8.57 -10.26
C PRO A 58 -2.01 9.89 -9.69
N ARG A 59 -2.29 10.27 -8.43
CA ARG A 59 -1.80 11.54 -7.85
C ARG A 59 -0.39 11.42 -7.30
N PHE A 60 0.12 10.21 -7.12
CA PHE A 60 1.40 9.97 -6.46
C PHE A 60 2.52 9.67 -7.45
N ARG A 61 3.70 10.21 -7.15
CA ARG A 61 4.95 9.97 -7.88
C ARG A 61 5.91 9.20 -6.96
N CYS A 62 6.59 8.21 -7.53
CA CYS A 62 7.59 7.45 -6.78
C CYS A 62 8.76 8.36 -6.37
N THR A 63 9.08 8.39 -5.08
CA THR A 63 10.23 9.15 -4.54
C THR A 63 11.58 8.51 -4.82
N LEU A 64 11.60 7.25 -5.28
CA LEU A 64 12.82 6.51 -5.61
C LEU A 64 13.18 6.65 -7.10
N CYS A 65 12.25 6.32 -8.00
CA CYS A 65 12.51 6.32 -9.45
C CYS A 65 11.88 7.50 -10.21
N GLY A 66 11.07 8.33 -9.56
CA GLY A 66 10.43 9.49 -10.19
C GLY A 66 9.22 9.19 -11.08
N GLU A 67 8.88 7.93 -11.33
CA GLU A 67 7.73 7.53 -12.17
C GLU A 67 6.38 7.82 -11.53
N LYS A 68 5.38 8.11 -12.37
CA LYS A 68 3.98 8.37 -11.97
C LYS A 68 3.11 7.14 -12.24
N ASN A 69 3.51 6.02 -11.67
CA ASN A 69 2.89 4.71 -11.85
C ASN A 69 2.76 4.03 -10.48
N ALA A 70 1.94 4.63 -9.62
CA ALA A 70 1.76 4.17 -8.25
C ALA A 70 0.42 3.44 -8.09
N ARG A 71 0.38 2.48 -7.16
CA ARG A 71 -0.82 1.78 -6.71
C ARG A 71 -0.90 1.88 -5.19
N ILE A 72 -1.97 2.48 -4.70
CA ILE A 72 -2.28 2.53 -3.27
C ILE A 72 -3.05 1.27 -2.88
N MET A 73 -2.73 0.72 -1.72
CA MET A 73 -3.30 -0.51 -1.19
C MET A 73 -3.68 -0.34 0.28
N ALA A 74 -4.88 -0.77 0.66
CA ALA A 74 -5.25 -1.02 2.05
C ALA A 74 -5.02 -2.49 2.45
N GLY A 75 -4.56 -2.75 3.67
CA GLY A 75 -4.20 -4.11 4.11
C GLY A 75 -3.40 -4.13 5.41
N GLY A 76 -2.42 -5.03 5.48
CA GLY A 76 -1.54 -5.17 6.63
C GLY A 76 -0.15 -5.66 6.26
N TRP A 77 0.82 -5.40 7.14
CA TRP A 77 2.18 -5.94 7.02
C TRP A 77 2.28 -7.28 7.71
N VAL A 78 2.89 -8.23 7.03
CA VAL A 78 3.30 -9.50 7.62
C VAL A 78 4.81 -9.60 7.62
N GLU A 79 5.36 -10.22 8.66
CA GLU A 79 6.77 -10.61 8.66
C GLU A 79 6.98 -11.70 7.61
N ARG A 80 8.00 -11.54 6.77
CA ARG A 80 8.43 -12.62 5.90
C ARG A 80 9.15 -13.65 6.80
N GLN A 81 8.44 -14.71 7.17
CA GLN A 81 9.10 -15.87 7.77
C GLN A 81 10.13 -16.38 6.76
N ARG A 82 11.40 -16.43 7.14
CA ARG A 82 12.38 -17.21 6.38
C ARG A 82 11.94 -18.67 6.54
N SER A 83 11.56 -19.33 5.46
CA SER A 83 11.42 -20.76 5.45
C SER A 83 12.75 -21.36 5.88
N ASN A 84 12.79 -21.96 7.08
CA ASN A 84 13.82 -22.93 7.42
C ASN A 84 13.54 -24.17 6.56
N GLU A 85 14.08 -24.19 5.35
CA GLU A 85 14.43 -25.46 4.71
C GLU A 85 15.67 -25.98 5.44
N GLN A 86 15.45 -26.87 6.42
CA GLN A 86 16.50 -27.73 6.95
C GLN A 86 15.91 -29.07 7.38
N HIS A 87 16.12 -30.05 6.51
CA HIS A 87 16.43 -31.47 6.74
C HIS A 87 15.50 -32.31 7.63
N ASP A 88 14.81 -33.25 6.98
CA ASP A 88 15.08 -34.69 7.16
C ASP A 88 14.98 -35.41 5.80
#